data_AF-A0A537DS34-F1
#
_entry.id   AF-A0A537DS34-F1
#
_cell.length_a   1.000
_cell.length_b   1.000
_cell.length_c   1.000
_cell.angle_alpha   90.00
_cell.angle_beta   90.00
_cell.angle_gamma   90.00
#
_symmetry.space_group_name_H-M   'P 1'
#
loop_
_entity.id
_entity.type
_entity.pdbx_description
1 polymer ?
#
loop_
_entity_poly.entity_id
_entity_poly.type
_entity_poly.pdbx_seq_one_letter_code
_entity_poly.pdbx_strand_id
1 'polypeptide(L)'
;MSNYGPIRLVGFSDEPTLYRMILPQRGDVYVKCGADILLNGLKTDLRAEARCPVCGNVTSFHIDQRRIEDLDPKEPMLHVVEFKMGPRHLGVECESTHIFDKKDCLTKWVSTYAGKHGLVISLPEYMSSLNQRLPRKVSPA
;
A
#
# COMPACT_ATOMS: atom_id res chain seq x y z
N MET A 1 -6.33 -17.79 22.24
CA MET A 1 -6.58 -18.47 20.96
C MET A 1 -6.39 -17.43 19.86
N SER A 2 -5.32 -17.51 19.08
CA SER A 2 -5.13 -16.61 17.92
C SER A 2 -6.00 -17.13 16.77
N ASN A 3 -7.08 -16.42 16.46
CA ASN A 3 -8.05 -16.74 15.40
C ASN A 3 -7.57 -16.41 13.98
N TYR A 4 -6.26 -16.31 13.75
CA TYR A 4 -5.71 -15.98 12.44
C TYR A 4 -4.92 -17.18 11.92
N GLY A 5 -5.49 -17.90 10.95
CA GLY A 5 -4.72 -18.83 10.13
C GLY A 5 -3.58 -18.10 9.39
N PRO A 6 -2.68 -18.79 8.66
CA PRO A 6 -1.55 -18.15 8.00
C PRO A 6 -2.04 -17.04 7.07
N ILE A 7 -1.75 -15.77 7.45
CA ILE A 7 -2.15 -14.61 6.67
C ILE A 7 -1.42 -14.67 5.34
N ARG A 8 -2.17 -14.89 4.25
CA ARG A 8 -1.63 -14.82 2.89
C ARG A 8 -1.40 -13.35 2.52
N LEU A 9 -0.14 -12.96 2.58
CA LEU A 9 0.31 -11.61 2.26
C LEU A 9 0.18 -11.33 0.76
N VAL A 10 -0.33 -10.14 0.44
CA VAL A 10 -0.30 -9.60 -0.93
C VAL A 10 1.10 -9.11 -1.23
N GLY A 11 1.63 -9.48 -2.40
CA GLY A 11 2.90 -8.94 -2.89
C GLY A 11 4.11 -9.26 -2.02
N PHE A 12 4.10 -10.36 -1.26
CA PHE A 12 5.24 -10.76 -0.44
C PHE A 12 6.54 -10.87 -1.25
N SER A 13 7.65 -10.48 -0.62
CA SER A 13 9.01 -10.61 -1.13
C SER A 13 9.90 -11.29 -0.11
N ASP A 14 10.68 -12.28 -0.55
CA ASP A 14 11.73 -12.92 0.25
C ASP A 14 13.00 -12.05 0.36
N GLU A 15 13.12 -11.06 -0.51
CA GLU A 15 14.23 -10.09 -0.52
C GLU A 15 13.79 -8.73 0.04
N PRO A 16 14.67 -7.99 0.74
CA PRO A 16 14.38 -6.63 1.18
C PRO A 16 14.00 -5.71 0.01
N THR A 17 12.89 -5.00 0.16
CA THR A 17 12.42 -4.00 -0.81
C THR A 17 12.37 -2.61 -0.16
N LEU A 18 11.92 -1.61 -0.91
CA LEU A 18 11.61 -0.28 -0.38
C LEU A 18 10.40 -0.26 0.57
N TYR A 19 9.69 -1.39 0.73
CA TYR A 19 8.39 -1.46 1.39
C TYR A 19 8.39 -2.53 2.46
N ARG A 20 8.48 -2.10 3.71
CA ARG A 20 8.54 -2.95 4.90
C ARG A 20 7.23 -2.85 5.66
N MET A 21 6.74 -3.99 6.15
CA MET A 21 5.63 -4.06 7.09
C MET A 21 6.08 -4.77 8.37
N ILE A 22 5.60 -4.31 9.50
CA ILE A 22 5.76 -4.95 10.80
C ILE A 22 4.38 -5.47 11.22
N LEU A 23 4.24 -6.79 11.24
CA LEU A 23 2.99 -7.47 11.55
C LEU A 23 2.99 -7.97 13.01
N PRO A 24 1.89 -7.82 13.78
CA PRO A 24 1.87 -8.15 15.21
C PRO A 24 2.36 -9.55 15.58
N GLN A 25 2.15 -10.56 14.73
CA GLN A 25 2.48 -11.96 15.02
C GLN A 25 3.65 -12.51 14.21
N ARG A 26 4.09 -11.79 13.17
CA ARG A 26 5.09 -12.26 12.21
C ARG A 26 6.37 -11.42 12.25
N GLY A 27 6.32 -10.24 12.85
CA GLY A 27 7.43 -9.29 12.82
C GLY A 27 7.60 -8.69 11.43
N ASP A 28 8.85 -8.48 11.06
CA ASP A 28 9.25 -7.81 9.83
C ASP A 28 9.03 -8.66 8.58
N VAL A 29 8.39 -8.05 7.58
CA VAL A 29 8.23 -8.63 6.24
C VAL A 29 8.37 -7.54 5.17
N TYR A 30 8.73 -7.94 3.95
CA TYR A 30 8.82 -7.04 2.80
C TYR A 30 7.75 -7.36 1.76
N VAL A 31 7.29 -6.32 1.06
CA VAL A 31 6.33 -6.42 -0.05
C VAL A 31 6.86 -5.71 -1.30
N LYS A 32 6.31 -6.05 -2.46
CA LYS A 32 6.85 -5.62 -3.76
C LYS A 32 6.59 -4.14 -4.05
N CYS A 33 5.43 -3.60 -3.68
CA CYS A 33 5.12 -2.20 -3.91
C CYS A 33 4.33 -1.52 -2.78
N GLY A 34 4.25 -0.19 -2.84
CA GLY A 34 3.55 0.61 -1.81
C GLY A 34 2.05 0.30 -1.68
N ALA A 35 1.39 -0.05 -2.79
CA ALA A 35 -0.02 -0.46 -2.73
C ALA A 35 -0.21 -1.81 -2.03
N ASP A 36 0.78 -2.71 -2.06
CA ASP A 36 0.69 -3.99 -1.35
C ASP A 36 0.61 -3.79 0.16
N ILE A 37 1.26 -2.77 0.71
CA ILE A 37 1.11 -2.39 2.13
C ILE A 37 -0.35 -2.11 2.43
N LEU A 38 -0.98 -1.25 1.63
CA LEU A 38 -2.35 -0.79 1.81
C LEU A 38 -3.35 -1.95 1.62
N LEU A 39 -3.11 -2.83 0.65
CA LEU A 39 -3.92 -4.04 0.42
C LEU A 39 -3.82 -5.05 1.56
N ASN A 40 -2.64 -5.21 2.17
CA ASN A 40 -2.49 -6.01 3.38
C ASN A 40 -3.17 -5.36 4.60
N GLY A 41 -3.15 -4.03 4.68
CA GLY A 41 -3.86 -3.23 5.70
C GLY A 41 -5.38 -3.41 5.72
N LEU A 42 -5.99 -3.87 4.62
CA LEU A 42 -7.41 -4.24 4.60
C LEU A 42 -7.71 -5.51 5.41
N LYS A 43 -6.70 -6.37 5.56
CA LYS A 43 -6.81 -7.71 6.15
C LYS A 43 -6.35 -7.76 7.60
N THR A 44 -5.38 -6.95 7.97
CA THR A 44 -4.75 -6.94 9.29
C THR A 44 -4.20 -5.55 9.60
N ASP A 45 -4.21 -5.21 10.88
CA ASP A 45 -3.47 -4.04 11.36
C ASP A 45 -1.97 -4.29 11.22
N LEU A 46 -1.22 -3.23 10.93
CA LEU A 46 0.22 -3.30 10.65
C LEU A 46 0.89 -1.94 10.85
N ARG A 47 2.20 -1.96 11.06
CA ARG A 47 3.05 -0.77 10.88
C ARG A 47 3.78 -0.88 9.56
N ALA A 48 4.09 0.24 8.92
CA ALA A 48 4.76 0.25 7.64
C ALA A 48 5.82 1.33 7.53
N GLU A 49 6.86 1.00 6.77
CA GLU A 49 7.86 1.94 6.30
C GLU A 49 7.97 1.80 4.78
N ALA A 50 7.87 2.92 4.07
CA ALA A 50 8.06 3.00 2.64
C ALA A 50 9.18 3.99 2.32
N ARG A 51 10.18 3.55 1.56
CA ARG A 51 11.29 4.41 1.16
C ARG A 51 11.00 5.04 -0.20
N CYS A 52 11.09 6.36 -0.28
CA CYS A 52 10.90 7.10 -1.52
C CYS A 52 11.97 6.70 -2.54
N PRO A 53 11.59 6.26 -3.76
CA PRO A 53 12.56 5.80 -4.77
C PRO A 53 13.43 6.93 -5.33
N VAL A 54 13.10 8.20 -5.06
CA VAL A 54 13.81 9.37 -5.60
C VAL A 54 14.84 9.92 -4.63
N CYS A 55 14.48 10.07 -3.35
CA CYS A 55 15.33 10.74 -2.35
C CYS A 55 15.79 9.80 -1.22
N GLY A 56 15.24 8.59 -1.11
CA GLY A 56 15.58 7.64 -0.06
C GLY A 56 15.01 7.95 1.33
N ASN A 57 14.24 9.04 1.49
CA ASN A 57 13.53 9.34 2.73
C ASN A 57 12.47 8.28 3.03
N VAL A 58 12.18 8.10 4.31
CA VAL A 58 11.21 7.12 4.80
C VAL A 58 9.89 7.81 5.09
N THR A 59 8.81 7.23 4.56
CA THR A 59 7.44 7.44 5.01
C THR A 59 7.09 6.32 5.98
N SER A 60 6.73 6.65 7.22
CA SER A 60 6.26 5.73 8.25
C SER A 60 4.78 5.97 8.57
N PHE A 61 4.04 4.90 8.83
CA PHE A 61 2.64 4.99 9.23
C PHE A 61 2.14 3.67 9.84
N HIS A 62 1.00 3.75 10.51
CA HIS A 62 0.26 2.60 11.00
C HIS A 62 -1.04 2.43 10.21
N ILE A 63 -1.47 1.19 10.05
CA ILE A 63 -2.84 0.89 9.64
C ILE A 63 -3.53 0.22 10.82
N ASP A 64 -4.54 0.89 11.36
CA ASP A 64 -5.39 0.39 12.44
C ASP A 64 -6.86 0.43 11.99
N GLN A 65 -7.56 -0.70 12.10
CA GLN A 65 -8.96 -0.83 11.68
C GLN A 65 -9.21 -0.30 10.26
N ARG A 66 -8.28 -0.58 9.35
CA ARG A 66 -8.28 -0.15 7.94
C ARG A 66 -8.20 1.36 7.73
N ARG A 67 -7.65 2.11 8.68
CA ARG A 67 -7.36 3.55 8.58
C ARG A 67 -5.88 3.79 8.75
N ILE A 68 -5.37 4.82 8.07
CA ILE A 68 -3.97 5.22 8.21
C ILE A 68 -3.86 6.18 9.40
N GLU A 69 -2.96 5.85 10.31
CA GLU A 69 -2.66 6.61 11.52
C GLU A 69 -1.15 6.91 11.58
N ASP A 70 -0.76 7.90 12.39
CA ASP A 70 0.65 8.29 12.62
C ASP A 70 1.48 8.50 11.33
N LEU A 71 0.85 9.06 10.29
CA LEU A 71 1.48 9.25 8.98
C LEU A 71 2.56 10.33 9.02
N ASP A 72 3.81 9.94 8.75
CA ASP A 72 4.97 10.82 8.71
C ASP A 72 5.86 10.50 7.48
N PRO A 73 6.13 11.46 6.57
CA PRO A 73 5.63 12.83 6.55
C PRO A 73 4.11 12.88 6.33
N LYS A 74 3.48 14.01 6.68
CA LYS A 74 2.00 14.17 6.70
C LYS A 74 1.33 14.05 5.32
N GLU A 75 2.04 14.34 4.24
CA GLU A 75 1.46 14.41 2.89
C GLU A 75 2.28 13.60 1.86
N PRO A 76 2.45 12.27 2.07
CA PRO A 76 3.08 11.42 1.09
C PRO A 76 2.10 11.12 -0.05
N MET A 77 2.65 10.96 -1.25
CA MET A 77 1.89 10.72 -2.47
C MET A 77 2.12 9.30 -2.98
N LEU A 78 1.06 8.64 -3.43
CA LEU A 78 1.11 7.35 -4.12
C LEU A 78 0.91 7.59 -5.61
N HIS A 79 1.80 7.04 -6.42
CA HIS A 79 1.48 6.68 -7.80
C HIS A 79 1.13 5.20 -7.82
N VAL A 80 -0.05 4.84 -8.35
CA VAL A 80 -0.50 3.45 -8.43
C VAL A 80 -1.05 3.13 -9.81
N VAL A 81 -0.57 2.03 -10.39
CA VAL A 81 -1.06 1.50 -11.66
C VAL A 81 -1.90 0.26 -11.36
N GLU A 82 -3.21 0.40 -11.50
CA GLU A 82 -4.17 -0.68 -11.32
C GLU A 82 -4.56 -1.31 -12.67
N PHE A 83 -4.79 -2.62 -12.69
CA PHE A 83 -5.34 -3.30 -13.86
C PHE A 83 -6.41 -4.32 -13.46
N LYS A 84 -7.37 -4.57 -14.36
CA LYS A 84 -8.43 -5.55 -14.12
C LYS A 84 -7.87 -6.96 -14.32
N MET A 85 -7.96 -7.81 -13.29
CA MET A 85 -7.63 -9.24 -13.39
C MET A 85 -8.88 -10.12 -13.56
N GLY A 86 -10.07 -9.58 -13.27
CA GLY A 86 -11.34 -10.28 -13.43
C GLY A 86 -12.46 -9.57 -12.68
N PRO A 87 -13.68 -10.16 -12.66
CA PRO A 87 -14.77 -9.65 -11.83
C PRO A 87 -14.31 -9.58 -10.38
N ARG A 88 -14.27 -8.37 -9.81
CA ARG A 88 -13.86 -8.08 -8.42
C ARG A 88 -12.38 -8.35 -8.08
N HIS A 89 -11.54 -8.65 -9.05
CA HIS A 89 -10.10 -8.87 -8.83
C HIS A 89 -9.30 -7.73 -9.47
N LEU A 90 -8.59 -6.99 -8.63
CA LEU A 90 -7.72 -5.88 -8.99
C LEU A 90 -6.27 -6.35 -8.93
N GLY A 91 -5.53 -6.14 -10.01
CA GLY A 91 -4.08 -6.27 -10.05
C GLY A 91 -3.41 -4.92 -9.88
N VAL A 92 -2.19 -4.93 -9.35
CA VAL A 92 -1.33 -3.76 -9.24
C VAL A 92 -0.03 -4.06 -9.98
N GLU A 93 0.44 -3.11 -10.79
CA GLU A 93 1.74 -3.18 -11.45
C GLU A 93 2.80 -2.57 -10.52
N CYS A 94 3.52 -3.43 -9.81
CA CYS A 94 4.40 -3.00 -8.73
C CYS A 94 5.62 -2.19 -9.19
N GLU A 95 6.19 -2.49 -10.35
CA GLU A 95 7.33 -1.74 -10.94
C GLU A 95 7.01 -0.27 -11.22
N SER A 96 5.72 0.09 -11.21
CA SER A 96 5.24 1.44 -11.44
C SER A 96 4.40 1.98 -10.29
N THR A 97 4.42 1.30 -9.14
CA THR A 97 3.60 1.69 -7.98
C THR A 97 4.50 2.06 -6.80
N HIS A 98 4.53 3.35 -6.48
CA HIS A 98 5.49 3.91 -5.54
C HIS A 98 4.87 4.93 -4.58
N ILE A 99 5.38 4.93 -3.35
CA ILE A 99 5.12 5.96 -2.35
C ILE A 99 6.27 6.96 -2.40
N PHE A 100 5.92 8.24 -2.50
CA PHE A 100 6.84 9.37 -2.48
C PHE A 100 6.60 10.16 -1.19
N ASP A 101 7.69 10.49 -0.49
CA ASP A 101 7.64 11.26 0.76
C ASP A 101 7.06 12.68 0.54
N LYS A 102 7.24 13.23 -0.65
CA LYS A 102 6.75 14.57 -1.04
C LYS A 102 6.39 14.68 -2.51
N LYS A 103 5.54 15.65 -2.82
CA LYS A 103 5.04 15.93 -4.18
C LYS A 103 6.14 16.22 -5.20
N ASP A 104 7.23 16.86 -4.79
CA ASP A 104 8.35 17.17 -5.69
C ASP A 104 9.04 15.90 -6.19
N CYS A 105 9.19 14.89 -5.32
CA CYS A 105 9.76 13.60 -5.71
C CYS A 105 8.86 12.87 -6.70
N LEU A 106 7.54 12.86 -6.46
CA LEU A 106 6.57 12.34 -7.43
C LEU A 106 6.70 13.05 -8.78
N THR A 107 6.70 14.39 -8.78
CA THR A 107 6.74 15.21 -10.01
C THR A 107 8.01 14.94 -10.81
N LYS A 108 9.16 14.84 -10.12
CA LYS A 108 10.45 14.50 -10.72
C LYS A 108 10.47 13.09 -11.29
N TRP A 109 9.85 12.13 -10.62
CA TRP A 109 9.78 10.75 -11.13
C TRP A 109 8.87 10.67 -12.36
N VAL A 110 7.66 11.22 -12.26
CA VAL A 110 6.65 11.22 -13.34
C VAL A 110 7.17 11.89 -14.62
N SER A 111 8.00 12.94 -14.52
CA SER A 111 8.55 13.62 -15.71
C SER A 111 9.50 12.75 -16.55
N THR A 112 10.04 11.67 -15.96
CA THR A 112 10.94 10.72 -16.64
C THR A 112 10.32 9.35 -16.87
N TYR A 113 9.15 9.11 -16.28
CA TYR A 113 8.46 7.84 -16.32
C TYR A 113 7.69 7.67 -17.64
N ALA A 114 8.10 6.68 -18.43
CA ALA A 114 7.50 6.35 -19.73
C ALA A 114 6.54 5.14 -19.68
N GLY A 115 6.18 4.67 -18.49
CA GLY A 115 5.29 3.52 -18.31
C GLY A 115 3.81 3.90 -18.39
N LYS A 116 2.94 2.99 -17.92
CA LYS A 116 1.49 3.19 -17.95
C LYS A 116 1.06 4.34 -17.04
N HIS A 117 0.04 5.08 -17.48
CA HIS A 117 -0.64 6.07 -16.65
C HIS A 117 -1.20 5.41 -15.39
N GLY A 118 -0.79 5.92 -14.23
CA GLY A 118 -1.34 5.56 -12.94
C GLY A 118 -2.19 6.67 -12.33
N LEU A 119 -2.85 6.34 -11.23
CA LEU A 119 -3.51 7.29 -10.36
C LEU A 119 -2.46 7.92 -9.42
N VAL A 120 -2.49 9.24 -9.30
CA VAL A 120 -1.79 9.98 -8.25
C VAL A 120 -2.80 10.32 -7.16
N ILE A 121 -2.54 9.86 -5.93
CA ILE A 121 -3.49 9.93 -4.82
C ILE A 121 -2.74 9.92 -3.48
N SER A 122 -3.31 10.49 -2.42
CA SER A 122 -2.73 10.34 -1.07
C SER A 122 -2.95 8.93 -0.53
N LEU A 123 -2.13 8.50 0.45
CA LEU A 123 -2.33 7.18 1.07
C LEU A 123 -3.72 7.04 1.75
N PRO A 124 -4.21 8.03 2.54
CA PRO A 124 -5.52 7.92 3.17
C PRO A 124 -6.68 7.86 2.18
N GLU A 125 -6.61 8.63 1.09
CA GLU A 125 -7.64 8.59 0.04
C GLU A 125 -7.65 7.24 -0.69
N TYR A 126 -6.48 6.69 -1.00
CA TYR A 126 -6.39 5.38 -1.61
C TYR A 126 -6.94 4.28 -0.68
N MET A 127 -6.57 4.33 0.60
CA MET A 127 -7.10 3.40 1.62
C MET A 127 -8.62 3.51 1.76
N SER A 128 -9.16 4.73 1.73
CA SER A 128 -10.61 4.98 1.71
C SER A 128 -11.28 4.39 0.47
N SER A 129 -10.68 4.58 -0.71
CA SER A 129 -11.17 3.98 -1.97
C SER A 129 -11.19 2.45 -1.89
N LEU A 130 -10.12 1.83 -1.36
CA LEU A 130 -10.06 0.39 -1.17
C LEU A 130 -11.16 -0.12 -0.22
N ASN A 131 -11.40 0.58 0.89
CA ASN A 131 -12.46 0.25 1.84
C ASN A 131 -13.85 0.26 1.19
N GLN A 132 -14.13 1.23 0.31
CA GLN A 132 -15.41 1.34 -0.39
C GLN A 132 -15.65 0.21 -1.40
N ARG A 133 -14.57 -0.37 -1.94
CA ARG A 133 -14.62 -1.49 -2.91
C ARG A 133 -14.88 -2.83 -2.22
N LEU A 134 -14.75 -2.92 -0.89
CA LEU A 134 -15.03 -4.15 -0.16
C LEU A 134 -16.52 -4.51 -0.26
N PRO A 135 -16.86 -5.81 -0.42
CA PRO A 135 -18.26 -6.23 -0.40
C PRO A 135 -18.92 -5.76 0.90
N ARG A 136 -20.02 -5.01 0.80
CA ARG A 136 -20.87 -4.75 1.97
C ARG A 136 -21.40 -6.12 2.42
N LYS A 137 -21.18 -6.49 3.68
CA LYS A 137 -21.90 -7.61 4.28
C LYS A 137 -23.38 -7.28 4.17
N VAL A 138 -24.10 -7.99 3.31
CA VAL A 138 -25.57 -8.02 3.36
C VAL A 138 -25.88 -8.91 4.56
N SER A 139 -26.34 -8.33 5.66
CA SER A 139 -26.89 -9.13 6.75
C SER A 139 -28.03 -9.99 6.19
N PRO A 140 -28.11 -11.29 6.52
CA PRO A 140 -29.34 -12.03 6.26
C PRO A 140 -30.46 -11.34 7.04
N ALA A 141 -31.57 -11.07 6.35
CA ALA A 141 -32.82 -10.65 6.98
C ALA A 141 -33.45 -11.82 7.76
#